data_AF-A0A354HWY5-F1
#
_entry.id   AF-A0A354HWY5-F1
#
_cell.length_a   1.000
_cell.length_b   1.000
_cell.length_c   1.000
_cell.angle_alpha   90.00
_cell.angle_beta   90.00
_cell.angle_gamma   90.00
#
_symmetry.space_group_name_H-M   'P 1'
#
loop_
_entity.id
_entity.type
_entity.pdbx_description
1 polymer ?
#
loop_
_entity_poly.entity_id
_entity_poly.type
_entity_poly.pdbx_seq_one_letter_code
_entity_poly.pdbx_strand_id
1 'polypeptide(L)'
;MKKLVILLLILFAFAKMQAQTHFSDLPDTLQVDLDTKYAVRWSVTFTPVVSQGSATMELFEPMFNAVSLINESEKFQLANSSLLYEQSDCTTEQLAKVDEYLHQTPLPSPYRWFLGLYNNDTIIFGIKDSTETFQADVAEASVHIEPLYGNIPVVCFRLDNGEPTEITQAFKDFTERNLLKTIATEINGLFIMAPKLNNVIEGGAIEITSMPIPLINELFLRDTEPEIKDEIITDE
;
A
#
# COMPACT_ATOMS: atom_id res chain seq x y z
N MET A 1 -9.58 22.89 -33.03
CA MET A 1 -10.04 22.13 -31.84
C MET A 1 -8.80 21.58 -31.14
N LYS A 2 -8.32 22.27 -30.10
CA LYS A 2 -7.23 21.77 -29.24
C LYS A 2 -7.89 21.18 -28.00
N LYS A 3 -7.86 19.86 -27.83
CA LYS A 3 -8.28 19.23 -26.57
C LYS A 3 -7.08 19.22 -25.65
N LEU A 4 -7.16 20.06 -24.63
CA LEU A 4 -6.25 20.10 -23.50
C LEU A 4 -6.51 18.82 -22.68
N VAL A 5 -5.58 17.87 -22.68
CA VAL A 5 -5.63 16.71 -21.78
C VAL A 5 -5.17 17.21 -20.42
N ILE A 6 -6.11 17.33 -19.49
CA ILE A 6 -5.82 17.67 -18.09
C ILE A 6 -5.42 16.35 -17.42
N LEU A 7 -4.14 16.21 -17.12
CA LEU A 7 -3.60 15.15 -16.28
C LEU A 7 -4.03 15.46 -14.83
N LEU A 8 -5.01 14.73 -14.30
CA LEU A 8 -5.43 14.85 -12.91
C LEU A 8 -4.55 13.93 -12.06
N LEU A 9 -3.51 14.49 -11.43
CA LEU A 9 -2.77 13.84 -10.35
C LEU A 9 -3.67 13.82 -9.10
N ILE A 10 -4.11 12.62 -8.70
CA ILE A 10 -4.88 12.43 -7.47
C ILE A 10 -3.90 12.26 -6.33
N LEU A 11 -3.53 13.38 -5.69
CA LEU A 11 -2.84 13.37 -4.40
C LEU A 11 -3.74 12.72 -3.35
N PHE A 12 -3.29 11.61 -2.77
CA PHE A 12 -3.83 11.14 -1.50
C PHE A 12 -3.38 12.10 -0.39
N ALA A 13 -4.18 13.14 -0.14
CA ALA A 13 -3.99 14.00 1.01
C ALA A 13 -4.38 13.25 2.29
N PHE A 14 -3.44 12.50 2.86
CA PHE A 14 -3.55 12.03 4.24
C PHE A 14 -3.45 13.22 5.18
N ALA A 15 -4.51 13.43 5.95
CA ALA A 15 -4.51 14.41 7.02
C ALA A 15 -3.46 14.02 8.08
N LYS A 16 -2.65 15.00 8.44
CA LYS A 16 -1.52 14.98 9.37
C LYS A 16 -1.71 14.06 10.59
N MET A 17 -0.86 13.03 10.70
CA MET A 17 -0.20 12.71 11.96
C MET A 17 1.26 13.10 11.83
N GLN A 18 1.62 14.23 12.44
CA GLN A 18 3.02 14.62 12.59
C GLN A 18 3.67 13.70 13.63
N ALA A 19 4.16 12.55 13.19
CA ALA A 19 5.43 12.09 13.72
C ALA A 19 6.49 12.93 13.00
N GLN A 20 7.20 13.79 13.74
CA GLN A 20 8.43 14.40 13.23
C GLN A 20 9.47 13.30 13.07
N THR A 21 9.38 12.52 12.00
CA THR A 21 10.50 11.71 11.54
C THR A 21 11.51 12.68 10.95
N HIS A 22 12.55 12.99 11.73
CA HIS A 22 13.70 13.76 11.28
C HIS A 22 14.44 12.91 10.23
N PHE A 23 14.06 13.04 8.96
CA PHE A 23 14.70 12.38 7.84
C PHE A 23 15.93 13.20 7.39
N SER A 24 16.92 13.37 8.26
CA SER A 24 18.16 14.09 7.88
C SER A 24 19.12 13.24 7.04
N ASP A 25 18.96 11.91 7.02
CA ASP A 25 19.94 10.97 6.43
C ASP A 25 19.34 10.05 5.34
N LEU A 26 18.19 10.42 4.75
CA LEU A 26 17.42 9.53 3.88
C LEU A 26 18.08 9.04 2.57
N PRO A 27 18.93 9.82 1.86
CA PRO A 27 19.44 9.38 0.56
C PRO A 27 20.48 8.25 0.63
N ASP A 28 21.14 8.02 1.77
CA ASP A 28 22.31 7.12 1.82
C ASP A 28 21.97 5.62 1.89
N THR A 29 20.72 5.26 2.22
CA THR A 29 20.30 3.84 2.35
C THR A 29 19.39 3.35 1.23
N LEU A 30 18.90 4.25 0.39
CA LEU A 30 18.05 3.94 -0.75
C LEU A 30 18.92 3.41 -1.91
N GLN A 31 18.62 2.21 -2.40
CA GLN A 31 19.39 1.50 -3.43
C GLN A 31 18.66 1.49 -4.78
N VAL A 32 18.01 2.61 -5.13
CA VAL A 32 17.30 2.79 -6.40
C VAL A 32 17.60 4.19 -6.94
N ASP A 33 17.85 4.29 -8.25
CA ASP A 33 18.02 5.60 -8.88
C ASP A 33 16.69 6.35 -8.89
N LEU A 34 16.70 7.54 -8.30
CA LEU A 34 15.53 8.41 -8.22
C LEU A 34 15.09 8.87 -9.63
N ASP A 35 13.79 9.08 -9.77
CA ASP A 35 13.12 9.57 -10.99
C ASP A 35 13.36 8.70 -12.23
N THR A 36 13.93 7.51 -12.06
CA THR A 36 14.11 6.51 -13.11
C THR A 36 12.90 5.61 -13.16
N LYS A 37 12.39 5.39 -14.38
CA LYS A 37 11.33 4.43 -14.65
C LYS A 37 11.93 3.05 -14.84
N TYR A 38 11.40 2.08 -14.13
CA TYR A 38 11.81 0.69 -14.21
C TYR A 38 10.65 -0.15 -14.73
N ALA A 39 10.93 -1.01 -15.70
CA ALA A 39 10.06 -2.13 -15.99
C ALA A 39 10.20 -3.14 -14.85
N VAL A 40 9.09 -3.43 -14.18
CA VAL A 40 9.06 -4.32 -13.02
C VAL A 40 8.20 -5.54 -13.30
N ARG A 41 8.41 -6.63 -12.56
CA ARG A 41 7.58 -7.85 -12.61
C ARG A 41 6.78 -8.04 -11.34
N TRP A 42 6.17 -6.96 -10.86
CA TRP A 42 5.42 -7.00 -9.62
C TRP A 42 3.96 -7.38 -9.88
N SER A 43 3.43 -8.30 -9.08
CA SER A 43 1.99 -8.57 -9.01
C SER A 43 1.41 -7.79 -7.84
N VAL A 44 0.52 -6.84 -8.13
CA VAL A 44 -0.18 -6.06 -7.10
C VAL A 44 -1.58 -6.60 -6.87
N THR A 45 -1.98 -6.65 -5.60
CA THR A 45 -3.29 -7.11 -5.16
C THR A 45 -3.95 -6.05 -4.29
N PHE A 46 -5.21 -5.76 -4.56
CA PHE A 46 -6.05 -4.85 -3.79
C PHE A 46 -7.24 -5.62 -3.25
N THR A 47 -7.37 -5.67 -1.93
CA THR A 47 -8.43 -6.44 -1.28
C THR A 47 -9.15 -5.59 -0.24
N PRO A 48 -10.49 -5.52 -0.26
CA PRO A 48 -11.24 -4.79 0.76
C PRO A 48 -11.01 -5.36 2.17
N VAL A 49 -10.77 -4.49 3.13
CA VAL A 49 -10.77 -4.84 4.55
C VAL A 49 -12.22 -4.92 5.03
N VAL A 50 -12.52 -5.93 5.85
CA VAL A 50 -13.86 -6.14 6.39
C VAL A 50 -14.31 -4.90 7.17
N SER A 51 -15.52 -4.42 6.88
CA SER A 51 -16.10 -3.29 7.61
C SER A 51 -16.63 -3.73 8.97
N GLN A 52 -16.46 -2.91 10.01
CA GLN A 52 -16.97 -3.22 11.36
C GLN A 52 -18.50 -3.41 11.36
N GLY A 53 -19.21 -2.61 10.57
CA GLY A 53 -20.67 -2.70 10.46
C GLY A 53 -21.19 -3.98 9.80
N SER A 54 -20.32 -4.75 9.14
CA SER A 54 -20.66 -6.02 8.48
C SER A 54 -19.97 -7.24 9.10
N ALA A 55 -19.14 -7.04 10.12
CA ALA A 55 -18.35 -8.11 10.73
C ALA A 55 -19.18 -8.95 11.71
N THR A 56 -18.92 -10.26 11.71
CA THR A 56 -19.51 -11.21 12.68
C THR A 56 -18.61 -11.37 13.91
N MET A 57 -19.14 -11.96 14.98
CA MET A 57 -18.33 -12.30 16.18
C MET A 57 -17.16 -13.22 15.86
N GLU A 58 -17.30 -14.11 14.87
CA GLU A 58 -16.24 -15.00 14.39
C GLU A 58 -15.03 -14.24 13.81
N LEU A 59 -15.18 -12.96 13.45
CA LEU A 59 -14.08 -12.09 13.00
C LEU A 59 -13.64 -11.10 14.09
N PHE A 60 -14.57 -10.61 14.90
CA PHE A 60 -14.24 -9.68 15.98
C PHE A 60 -13.43 -10.33 17.09
N GLU A 61 -13.76 -11.55 17.53
CA GLU A 61 -13.04 -12.21 18.62
C GLU A 61 -11.56 -12.46 18.26
N PRO A 62 -11.22 -13.06 17.10
CA PRO A 62 -9.82 -13.19 16.69
C PRO A 62 -9.11 -11.83 16.56
N MET A 63 -9.79 -10.82 16.04
CA MET A 63 -9.24 -9.46 15.91
C MET A 63 -8.90 -8.86 17.28
N PHE A 64 -9.81 -8.92 18.24
CA PHE A 64 -9.60 -8.38 19.58
C PHE A 64 -8.50 -9.13 20.33
N ASN A 65 -8.44 -10.45 20.16
CA ASN A 65 -7.38 -11.27 20.72
C ASN A 65 -6.01 -10.87 20.12
N ALA A 66 -5.91 -10.67 18.81
CA ALA A 66 -4.69 -10.19 18.17
C ALA A 66 -4.25 -8.82 18.70
N VAL A 67 -5.19 -7.87 18.86
CA VAL A 67 -4.90 -6.54 19.43
C VAL A 67 -4.40 -6.64 20.87
N SER A 68 -4.98 -7.51 21.68
CA SER A 68 -4.61 -7.69 23.09
C SER A 68 -3.16 -8.16 23.30
N LEU A 69 -2.52 -8.72 22.27
CA LEU A 69 -1.10 -9.13 22.32
C LEU A 69 -0.14 -7.94 22.38
N ILE A 70 -0.58 -6.76 21.93
CA ILE A 70 0.26 -5.55 21.83
C ILE A 70 -0.33 -4.34 22.53
N ASN A 71 -1.65 -4.33 22.78
CA ASN A 71 -2.34 -3.29 23.51
C ASN A 71 -3.13 -3.90 24.68
N GLU A 72 -2.62 -3.69 25.90
CA GLU A 72 -3.26 -4.15 27.14
C GLU A 72 -4.49 -3.30 27.54
N SER A 73 -4.74 -2.19 26.84
CA SER A 73 -5.92 -1.34 27.09
C SER A 73 -7.17 -1.98 26.50
N GLU A 74 -8.21 -2.12 27.32
CA GLU A 74 -9.55 -2.48 26.88
C GLU A 74 -10.22 -1.39 26.01
N LYS A 75 -9.57 -0.23 25.82
CA LYS A 75 -10.11 0.94 25.11
C LYS A 75 -9.37 1.26 23.81
N PHE A 76 -9.04 0.24 23.02
CA PHE A 76 -8.50 0.46 21.67
C PHE A 76 -9.61 0.80 20.67
N GLN A 77 -9.21 1.42 19.55
CA GLN A 77 -10.10 1.68 18.43
C GLN A 77 -9.53 1.04 17.18
N LEU A 78 -10.40 0.41 16.41
CA LEU A 78 -10.08 -0.08 15.09
C LEU A 78 -10.19 1.06 14.06
N ALA A 79 -9.27 1.11 13.12
CA ALA A 79 -9.12 2.19 12.16
C ALA A 79 -10.21 2.18 11.08
N ASN A 80 -10.58 3.36 10.59
CA ASN A 80 -11.42 3.57 9.41
C ASN A 80 -12.79 2.86 9.43
N SER A 81 -13.35 2.56 10.61
CA SER A 81 -14.57 1.73 10.74
C SER A 81 -14.43 0.34 10.08
N SER A 82 -13.20 -0.17 9.99
CA SER A 82 -12.84 -1.47 9.43
C SER A 82 -12.18 -2.37 10.47
N LEU A 83 -12.08 -3.67 10.20
CA LEU A 83 -11.25 -4.60 10.96
C LEU A 83 -9.78 -4.39 10.56
N LEU A 84 -9.26 -3.23 10.95
CA LEU A 84 -7.89 -2.79 10.78
C LEU A 84 -7.40 -2.24 12.11
N TYR A 85 -6.20 -2.63 12.53
CA TYR A 85 -5.55 -2.09 13.70
C TYR A 85 -4.16 -1.56 13.34
N GLU A 86 -3.82 -0.41 13.91
CA GLU A 86 -2.56 0.29 13.71
C GLU A 86 -2.00 0.67 15.09
N GLN A 87 -0.73 0.36 15.33
CA GLN A 87 -0.04 0.71 16.56
C GLN A 87 1.40 1.12 16.27
N SER A 88 1.71 2.38 16.56
CA SER A 88 3.07 2.91 16.54
C SER A 88 3.87 2.48 17.77
N ASP A 89 5.19 2.63 17.69
CA ASP A 89 6.15 2.33 18.76
C ASP A 89 6.13 0.85 19.20
N CYS A 90 5.81 -0.06 18.28
CA CYS A 90 5.83 -1.49 18.57
C CYS A 90 7.24 -2.07 18.56
N THR A 91 7.51 -2.97 19.49
CA THR A 91 8.74 -3.74 19.54
C THR A 91 8.73 -4.91 18.55
N THR A 92 9.90 -5.40 18.14
CA THR A 92 10.02 -6.61 17.32
C THR A 92 9.41 -7.84 18.00
N GLU A 93 9.43 -7.91 19.33
CA GLU A 93 8.79 -8.99 20.09
C GLU A 93 7.26 -8.93 19.96
N GLN A 94 6.68 -7.73 20.01
CA GLN A 94 5.24 -7.53 19.79
C GLN A 94 4.84 -7.92 18.36
N LEU A 95 5.65 -7.56 17.36
CA LEU A 95 5.44 -7.99 15.98
C LEU A 95 5.44 -9.52 15.86
N ALA A 96 6.44 -10.18 16.42
CA ALA A 96 6.56 -11.63 16.36
C ALA A 96 5.38 -12.35 17.04
N LYS A 97 4.89 -11.82 18.18
CA LYS A 97 3.72 -12.36 18.88
C LYS A 97 2.45 -12.27 18.04
N VAL A 98 2.20 -11.11 17.42
CA VAL A 98 1.06 -10.94 16.52
C VAL A 98 1.20 -11.87 15.33
N ASP A 99 2.35 -11.85 14.65
CA ASP A 99 2.61 -12.71 13.49
C ASP A 99 2.35 -14.19 13.78
N GLU A 100 2.90 -14.70 14.88
CA GLU A 100 2.68 -16.08 15.32
C GLU A 100 1.19 -16.37 15.55
N TYR A 101 0.48 -15.48 16.25
CA TYR A 101 -0.95 -15.64 16.51
C TYR A 101 -1.79 -15.66 15.23
N LEU A 102 -1.53 -14.75 14.28
CA LEU A 102 -2.26 -14.68 13.02
C LEU A 102 -2.03 -15.94 12.17
N HIS A 103 -0.80 -16.48 12.17
CA HIS A 103 -0.47 -17.75 11.51
C HIS A 103 -1.16 -18.97 12.15
N GLN A 104 -1.32 -18.98 13.47
CA GLN A 104 -1.96 -20.07 14.21
C GLN A 104 -3.49 -19.98 14.25
N THR A 105 -4.06 -18.83 13.87
CA THR A 105 -5.50 -18.55 13.95
C THR A 105 -6.09 -18.35 12.56
N PRO A 106 -6.32 -19.43 11.79
CA PRO A 106 -6.94 -19.32 10.47
C PRO A 106 -8.37 -18.77 10.59
N LEU A 107 -8.71 -17.86 9.69
CA LEU A 107 -10.05 -17.29 9.61
C LEU A 107 -10.97 -18.15 8.72
N PRO A 108 -12.30 -18.12 8.95
CA PRO A 108 -13.23 -18.78 8.06
C PRO A 108 -13.16 -18.18 6.65
N SER A 109 -13.22 -19.03 5.63
CA SER A 109 -13.33 -18.57 4.24
C SER A 109 -14.57 -17.68 4.09
N PRO A 110 -14.47 -16.52 3.40
CA PRO A 110 -13.40 -16.06 2.51
C PRO A 110 -12.35 -15.13 3.15
N TYR A 111 -12.33 -15.01 4.48
CA TYR A 111 -11.55 -14.01 5.20
C TYR A 111 -10.09 -14.44 5.38
N ARG A 112 -9.17 -13.46 5.35
CA ARG A 112 -7.74 -13.68 5.56
C ARG A 112 -7.13 -12.57 6.39
N TRP A 113 -6.09 -12.92 7.16
CA TRP A 113 -5.23 -11.95 7.79
C TRP A 113 -4.32 -11.25 6.77
N PHE A 114 -3.90 -10.04 7.10
CA PHE A 114 -2.69 -9.42 6.58
C PHE A 114 -1.96 -8.73 7.74
N LEU A 115 -0.65 -8.61 7.61
CA LEU A 115 0.24 -7.98 8.57
C LEU A 115 1.35 -7.26 7.81
N GLY A 116 1.74 -6.09 8.28
CA GLY A 116 2.90 -5.39 7.78
C GLY A 116 3.38 -4.28 8.72
N LEU A 117 4.39 -3.55 8.23
CA LEU A 117 4.96 -2.39 8.90
C LEU A 117 4.73 -1.14 8.05
N TYR A 118 4.15 -0.14 8.68
CA TYR A 118 3.99 1.21 8.15
C TYR A 118 5.11 2.09 8.74
N ASN A 119 5.87 2.80 7.89
CA ASN A 119 6.94 3.72 8.31
C ASN A 119 7.99 3.16 9.30
N ASN A 120 8.30 1.86 9.25
CA ASN A 120 9.25 1.11 10.11
C ASN A 120 8.86 0.88 11.58
N ASP A 121 8.01 1.70 12.18
CA ASP A 121 7.71 1.66 13.62
C ASP A 121 6.24 1.34 13.96
N THR A 122 5.39 1.31 12.93
CA THR A 122 3.95 1.15 13.10
C THR A 122 3.54 -0.22 12.56
N ILE A 123 3.09 -1.10 13.45
CA ILE A 123 2.50 -2.38 13.03
C ILE A 123 1.09 -2.11 12.53
N ILE A 124 0.75 -2.76 11.43
CA ILE A 124 -0.58 -2.72 10.84
C ILE A 124 -1.03 -4.13 10.50
N PHE A 125 -2.20 -4.52 10.98
CA PHE A 125 -2.82 -5.80 10.62
C PHE A 125 -4.33 -5.68 10.55
N GLY A 126 -4.95 -6.61 9.85
CA GLY A 126 -6.39 -6.63 9.73
C GLY A 126 -6.93 -7.84 9.02
N ILE A 127 -8.25 -7.84 8.86
CA ILE A 127 -8.99 -8.91 8.20
C ILE A 127 -9.50 -8.41 6.85
N LYS A 128 -9.04 -9.03 5.78
CA LYS A 128 -9.48 -8.75 4.40
C LYS A 128 -10.48 -9.80 3.91
N ASP A 129 -11.42 -9.37 3.09
CA ASP A 129 -12.41 -10.23 2.43
C ASP A 129 -11.93 -10.54 1.01
N SER A 130 -11.52 -11.80 0.77
CA SER A 130 -10.93 -12.20 -0.51
C SER A 130 -11.96 -12.45 -1.63
N THR A 131 -13.25 -12.17 -1.42
CA THR A 131 -14.28 -12.33 -2.46
C THR A 131 -14.20 -11.28 -3.56
N GLU A 132 -13.77 -10.06 -3.22
CA GLU A 132 -13.73 -8.91 -4.13
C GLU A 132 -12.30 -8.46 -4.41
N THR A 133 -11.33 -9.37 -4.46
CA THR A 133 -9.93 -9.03 -4.74
C THR A 133 -9.73 -8.63 -6.21
N PHE A 134 -9.04 -7.50 -6.42
CA PHE A 134 -8.47 -7.13 -7.72
C PHE A 134 -6.97 -7.44 -7.74
N GLN A 135 -6.48 -8.03 -8.83
CA GLN A 135 -5.08 -8.36 -9.03
C GLN A 135 -4.65 -7.95 -10.44
N ALA A 136 -3.45 -7.38 -10.56
CA ALA A 136 -2.85 -6.99 -11.83
C ALA A 136 -1.32 -7.02 -11.75
N ASP A 137 -0.68 -7.14 -12.91
CA ASP A 137 0.75 -6.92 -13.04
C ASP A 137 1.04 -5.41 -13.16
N VAL A 138 2.11 -4.98 -12.51
CA VAL A 138 2.62 -3.61 -12.60
C VAL A 138 3.51 -3.49 -13.83
N ALA A 139 3.23 -2.50 -14.68
CA ALA A 139 3.98 -2.27 -15.90
C ALA A 139 5.26 -1.46 -15.66
N GLU A 140 5.14 -0.37 -14.90
CA GLU A 140 6.27 0.50 -14.55
C GLU A 140 6.22 0.94 -13.09
N ALA A 141 7.39 1.16 -12.50
CA ALA A 141 7.53 1.78 -11.19
C ALA A 141 8.70 2.77 -11.16
N SER A 142 8.62 3.77 -10.28
CA SER A 142 9.67 4.74 -10.02
C SER A 142 9.65 5.18 -8.56
N VAL A 143 10.74 5.81 -8.12
CA VAL A 143 10.83 6.43 -6.79
C VAL A 143 11.25 7.87 -6.96
N HIS A 144 10.54 8.80 -6.32
CA HIS A 144 10.94 10.19 -6.22
C HIS A 144 11.00 10.62 -4.75
N ILE A 145 11.61 11.76 -4.46
CA ILE A 145 11.62 12.36 -3.12
C ILE A 145 10.58 13.47 -3.07
N GLU A 146 9.64 13.40 -2.12
CA GLU A 146 8.62 14.43 -1.93
C GLU A 146 9.07 15.43 -0.83
N PRO A 147 9.49 16.64 -1.20
CA PRO A 147 9.98 17.63 -0.25
C PRO A 147 8.90 18.16 0.70
N LEU A 148 7.62 18.17 0.28
CA LEU A 148 6.52 18.71 1.09
C LEU A 148 6.22 17.87 2.33
N TYR A 149 6.63 16.60 2.34
CA TYR A 149 6.45 15.69 3.48
C TYR A 149 7.75 15.42 4.23
N GLY A 150 8.77 16.27 4.07
CA GLY A 150 10.03 16.15 4.79
C GLY A 150 11.05 15.26 4.09
N ASN A 151 11.09 15.29 2.75
CA ASN A 151 12.01 14.52 1.91
C ASN A 151 11.85 13.00 2.10
N ILE A 152 10.61 12.52 1.97
CA ILE A 152 10.30 11.08 2.04
C ILE A 152 10.38 10.43 0.65
N PRO A 153 10.70 9.13 0.58
CA PRO A 153 10.63 8.42 -0.68
C PRO A 153 9.17 8.12 -1.00
N VAL A 154 8.75 8.44 -2.21
CA VAL A 154 7.43 8.11 -2.75
C VAL A 154 7.60 7.13 -3.88
N VAL A 155 6.99 5.95 -3.73
CA VAL A 155 6.96 4.94 -4.79
C VAL A 155 5.74 5.20 -5.66
N CYS A 156 5.97 5.39 -6.94
CA CYS A 156 4.94 5.50 -7.95
C CYS A 156 4.94 4.21 -8.77
N PHE A 157 3.77 3.66 -9.07
CA PHE A 157 3.68 2.55 -10.02
C PHE A 157 2.44 2.66 -10.90
N ARG A 158 2.47 1.98 -12.04
CA ARG A 158 1.35 1.93 -12.97
C ARG A 158 0.95 0.51 -13.33
N LEU A 159 -0.36 0.31 -13.48
CA LEU A 159 -0.96 -0.90 -14.05
C LEU A 159 -0.96 -0.92 -15.59
N ASP A 160 -0.51 0.18 -16.21
CA ASP A 160 -0.57 0.44 -17.66
C ASP A 160 0.66 1.23 -18.13
N ASN A 161 0.83 1.37 -19.44
CA ASN A 161 1.93 2.13 -20.07
C ASN A 161 1.57 3.60 -20.35
N GLY A 162 0.62 4.19 -19.63
CA GLY A 162 0.18 5.59 -19.79
C GLY A 162 -1.19 5.78 -20.45
N GLU A 163 -1.73 4.75 -21.10
CA GLU A 163 -3.00 4.78 -21.84
C GLU A 163 -4.05 3.89 -21.16
N PRO A 164 -5.35 4.25 -21.21
CA PRO A 164 -6.41 3.40 -20.68
C PRO A 164 -6.45 2.01 -21.34
N THR A 165 -6.46 0.97 -20.53
CA THR A 165 -6.57 -0.44 -20.93
C THR A 165 -7.75 -1.13 -20.24
N GLU A 166 -8.06 -2.36 -20.64
CA GLU A 166 -9.05 -3.20 -19.94
C GLU A 166 -8.71 -3.36 -18.46
N ILE A 167 -7.42 -3.42 -18.09
CA ILE A 167 -6.96 -3.51 -16.70
C ILE A 167 -7.34 -2.23 -15.93
N THR A 168 -7.10 -1.06 -16.51
CA THR A 168 -7.45 0.21 -15.87
C THR A 168 -8.95 0.38 -15.69
N GLN A 169 -9.75 -0.10 -16.65
CA GLN A 169 -11.20 -0.11 -16.53
C GLN A 169 -11.66 -1.09 -15.44
N ALA A 170 -11.10 -2.29 -15.39
CA ALA A 170 -11.41 -3.25 -14.34
C ALA A 170 -11.00 -2.74 -12.94
N PHE A 171 -9.88 -2.02 -12.84
CA PHE A 171 -9.45 -1.35 -11.60
C PHE A 171 -10.42 -0.24 -11.22
N LYS A 172 -10.83 0.60 -12.18
CA LYS A 172 -11.87 1.62 -11.97
C LYS A 172 -13.15 1.00 -11.42
N ASP A 173 -13.66 -0.05 -12.06
CA ASP A 173 -14.87 -0.74 -11.63
C ASP A 173 -14.71 -1.35 -10.22
N PHE A 174 -13.53 -1.88 -9.89
CA PHE A 174 -13.20 -2.34 -8.54
C PHE A 174 -13.26 -1.20 -7.52
N THR A 175 -12.65 -0.05 -7.82
CA THR A 175 -12.66 1.11 -6.91
C THR A 175 -14.06 1.70 -6.73
N GLU A 176 -14.89 1.69 -7.77
CA GLU A 176 -16.29 2.14 -7.68
C GLU A 176 -17.12 1.26 -6.75
N ARG A 177 -17.01 -0.06 -6.86
CA ARG A 177 -17.72 -1.01 -5.98
C ARG A 177 -17.26 -0.95 -4.52
N ASN A 178 -16.03 -0.50 -4.28
CA ASN A 178 -15.40 -0.50 -2.97
C ASN A 178 -15.20 0.90 -2.38
N LEU A 179 -15.89 1.91 -2.92
CA LEU A 179 -15.81 3.27 -2.44
C LEU A 179 -16.12 3.34 -0.94
N LEU A 180 -15.36 4.18 -0.22
CA LEU A 180 -15.37 4.35 1.24
C LEU A 180 -14.91 3.15 2.06
N LYS A 181 -14.52 2.02 1.45
CA LYS A 181 -13.89 0.91 2.16
C LYS A 181 -12.39 1.15 2.31
N THR A 182 -11.82 0.57 3.35
CA THR A 182 -10.37 0.41 3.50
C THR A 182 -9.90 -0.70 2.56
N ILE A 183 -8.80 -0.48 1.82
CA ILE A 183 -8.27 -1.44 0.83
C ILE A 183 -6.87 -1.86 1.24
N ALA A 184 -6.67 -3.12 1.62
CA ALA A 184 -5.34 -3.67 1.83
C ALA A 184 -4.66 -3.90 0.48
N THR A 185 -3.49 -3.29 0.30
CA THR A 185 -2.67 -3.38 -0.91
C THR A 185 -1.44 -4.21 -0.63
N GLU A 186 -1.19 -5.20 -1.48
CA GLU A 186 -0.03 -6.09 -1.41
C GLU A 186 0.72 -6.08 -2.73
N ILE A 187 2.06 -6.09 -2.70
CA ILE A 187 2.91 -6.29 -3.88
C ILE A 187 3.71 -7.57 -3.66
N ASN A 188 3.62 -8.51 -4.61
CA ASN A 188 4.23 -9.84 -4.51
C ASN A 188 3.87 -10.58 -3.21
N GLY A 189 2.66 -10.34 -2.69
CA GLY A 189 2.17 -10.89 -1.42
C GLY A 189 2.67 -10.18 -0.16
N LEU A 190 3.54 -9.17 -0.28
CA LEU A 190 3.99 -8.33 0.83
C LEU A 190 3.02 -7.19 1.05
N PHE A 191 2.55 -7.00 2.28
CA PHE A 191 1.68 -5.88 2.64
C PHE A 191 2.40 -4.53 2.47
N ILE A 192 1.71 -3.58 1.83
CA ILE A 192 2.24 -2.25 1.54
C ILE A 192 1.52 -1.15 2.32
N MET A 193 0.18 -1.13 2.24
CA MET A 193 -0.65 -0.11 2.89
C MET A 193 -2.12 -0.53 2.93
N ALA A 194 -2.93 0.13 3.77
CA ALA A 194 -4.37 -0.08 3.84
C ALA A 194 -5.16 1.26 3.81
N PRO A 195 -5.08 2.06 2.72
CA PRO A 195 -5.78 3.33 2.65
C PRO A 195 -7.30 3.17 2.61
N LYS A 196 -8.01 4.17 3.14
CA LYS A 196 -9.44 4.35 2.85
C LYS A 196 -9.62 4.90 1.44
N LEU A 197 -10.39 4.20 0.62
CA LEU A 197 -10.69 4.62 -0.74
C LEU A 197 -11.76 5.73 -0.72
N ASN A 198 -11.35 6.98 -0.94
CA ASN A 198 -12.26 8.12 -0.86
C ASN A 198 -12.85 8.53 -2.23
N ASN A 199 -12.22 8.13 -3.32
CA ASN A 199 -12.62 8.47 -4.69
C ASN A 199 -12.48 7.24 -5.59
N VAL A 200 -13.24 7.22 -6.69
CA VAL A 200 -13.01 6.28 -7.80
C VAL A 200 -11.71 6.65 -8.49
N ILE A 201 -10.87 5.66 -8.78
CA ILE A 201 -9.59 5.86 -9.49
C ILE A 201 -9.82 5.56 -10.96
N GLU A 202 -9.63 6.55 -11.83
CA GLU A 202 -9.95 6.42 -13.26
C GLU A 202 -8.78 5.94 -14.13
N GLY A 203 -7.56 5.91 -13.58
CA GLY A 203 -6.35 5.46 -14.28
C GLY A 203 -5.61 4.36 -13.52
N GLY A 204 -4.51 3.87 -14.09
CA GLY A 204 -3.69 2.84 -13.48
C GLY A 204 -2.54 3.34 -12.62
N ALA A 205 -2.43 4.65 -12.31
CA ALA A 205 -1.32 5.20 -11.53
C ALA A 205 -1.61 5.23 -10.03
N ILE A 206 -0.67 4.75 -9.22
CA ILE A 206 -0.76 4.68 -7.76
C ILE A 206 0.52 5.24 -7.13
N GLU A 207 0.34 5.98 -6.04
CA GLU A 207 1.44 6.55 -5.24
C GLU A 207 1.42 5.99 -3.82
N ILE A 208 2.60 5.72 -3.28
CA ILE A 208 2.81 5.14 -1.95
C ILE A 208 3.81 6.01 -1.21
N THR A 209 3.36 6.68 -0.15
CA THR A 209 4.19 7.62 0.62
C THR A 209 4.76 7.03 1.91
N SER A 210 4.46 5.77 2.21
CA SER A 210 4.71 5.16 3.52
C SER A 210 5.49 3.86 3.48
N MET A 211 6.11 3.55 2.33
CA MET A 211 6.83 2.30 2.16
C MET A 211 8.19 2.38 2.89
N PRO A 212 8.49 1.42 3.79
CA PRO A 212 9.82 1.28 4.38
C PRO A 212 10.94 1.22 3.34
N ILE A 213 12.05 1.94 3.55
CA ILE A 213 13.23 1.89 2.66
C ILE A 213 13.73 0.45 2.42
N PRO A 214 13.83 -0.43 3.44
CA PRO A 214 14.21 -1.83 3.21
C PRO A 214 13.28 -2.55 2.22
N LEU A 215 11.98 -2.25 2.27
CA LEU A 215 10.99 -2.84 1.37
C LEU A 215 11.08 -2.25 -0.05
N ILE A 216 11.32 -0.94 -0.18
CA ILE A 216 11.60 -0.31 -1.48
C ILE A 216 12.81 -0.99 -2.12
N ASN A 217 13.91 -1.10 -1.37
CA ASN A 217 15.12 -1.76 -1.86
C ASN A 217 14.83 -3.21 -2.27
N GLU A 218 14.12 -3.99 -1.46
CA GLU A 218 13.76 -5.37 -1.79
C GLU A 218 12.97 -5.48 -3.11
N LEU A 219 11.99 -4.60 -3.32
CA LEU A 219 11.14 -4.62 -4.52
C LEU A 219 11.91 -4.23 -5.79
N PHE A 220 12.80 -3.24 -5.71
CA PHE A 220 13.57 -2.77 -6.88
C PHE A 220 14.84 -3.61 -7.15
N LEU A 221 15.41 -4.31 -6.15
CA LEU A 221 16.59 -5.17 -6.32
C LEU A 221 16.30 -6.49 -7.04
N ARG A 222 15.08 -7.03 -6.92
CA ARG A 222 14.77 -8.39 -7.37
C ARG A 222 14.34 -8.51 -8.83
N ASP A 223 13.79 -7.46 -9.44
CA ASP A 223 13.04 -7.59 -10.69
C ASP A 223 13.11 -6.36 -11.62
N THR A 224 14.24 -5.67 -11.71
CA THR A 224 14.37 -4.48 -12.57
C THR A 224 15.33 -4.69 -13.74
N GLU A 225 14.83 -4.46 -14.96
CA GLU A 225 15.67 -4.05 -16.08
C GLU A 225 15.41 -2.55 -16.30
N PRO A 226 16.45 -1.68 -16.26
CA PRO A 226 16.26 -0.26 -16.52
C PRO A 226 15.74 -0.09 -17.95
N GLU A 227 14.72 0.77 -18.12
CA GLU A 227 14.24 1.11 -19.45
C GLU A 227 15.38 1.81 -20.20
N ILE A 228 15.86 1.22 -21.31
CA ILE A 228 16.89 1.83 -22.14
C ILE A 228 16.27 3.11 -22.70
N LYS A 229 16.68 4.26 -22.18
CA LYS A 229 16.38 5.55 -22.82
C LYS A 229 16.99 5.47 -24.21
N ASP A 230 16.15 5.46 -25.24
CA ASP A 230 16.60 5.69 -26.61
C ASP A 230 17.39 6.99 -26.61
N GLU A 231 18.71 6.89 -26.71
CA GLU A 231 19.55 8.04 -27.02
C GLU A 231 19.06 8.59 -28.35
N ILE A 232 18.46 9.77 -28.31
CA ILE A 232 18.24 10.56 -29.51
C ILE A 232 19.64 10.92 -30.01
N ILE A 233 20.16 10.11 -30.93
CA ILE A 233 21.33 10.47 -31.75
C ILE A 233 20.88 11.65 -32.61
N THR A 234 21.13 12.87 -32.14
CA THR A 234 21.14 14.04 -33.00
C THR A 234 22.44 14.02 -33.79
N ASP A 235 22.40 13.44 -34.98
CA ASP A 235 23.39 13.72 -36.03
C ASP A 235 23.11 15.11 -36.61
N GLU A 236 23.93 16.10 -36.23
CA GLU A 236 24.31 17.24 -37.10
C GLU A 236 25.80 17.57 -36.91
#